data_AF-A0A7C6TJQ8-F1
#
_entry.id   AF-A0A7C6TJQ8-F1
#
_cell.length_a   1.000
_cell.length_b   1.000
_cell.length_c   1.000
_cell.angle_alpha   90.00
_cell.angle_beta   90.00
_cell.angle_gamma   90.00
#
_symmetry.space_group_name_H-M   'P 1'
#
loop_
_entity.id
_entity.type
_entity.pdbx_description
1 polymer ?
#
loop_
_entity_poly.entity_id
_entity_poly.type
_entity_poly.pdbx_seq_one_letter_code
_entity_poly.pdbx_strand_id
1 'polypeptide(L)'
;MTSSQSSATTTVRNSRPLPVLLDMAMSGPKDIEAAETLGSIVDAAGPNADTSEQILTELRRRADSGDTTTRFRVLQVLLEIPGDLSDDFIAELSGDDSPELAATARAALERRRR
;
A
#
# COMPACT_ATOMS: atom_id res chain seq x y z
N MET A 1 -16.82 39.37 -28.09
CA MET A 1 -15.61 38.52 -28.02
C MET A 1 -15.59 37.84 -26.67
N THR A 2 -16.16 36.64 -26.62
CA THR A 2 -16.27 35.80 -25.43
C THR A 2 -15.13 34.79 -25.47
N SER A 3 -14.16 34.91 -24.58
CA SER A 3 -13.19 33.83 -24.33
C SER A 3 -13.28 33.47 -22.86
N SER A 4 -13.96 32.35 -22.64
CA SER A 4 -14.17 31.65 -21.39
C SER A 4 -12.85 31.36 -20.70
N GLN A 5 -12.67 31.87 -19.48
CA GLN A 5 -11.75 31.25 -18.55
C GLN A 5 -12.40 29.96 -18.05
N SER A 6 -11.95 28.84 -18.62
CA SER A 6 -12.24 27.52 -18.07
C SER A 6 -11.37 27.36 -16.83
N SER A 7 -11.92 27.75 -15.67
CA SER A 7 -11.35 27.39 -14.38
C SER A 7 -11.48 25.88 -14.22
N ALA A 8 -10.47 25.15 -14.69
CA ALA A 8 -10.29 23.75 -14.36
C ALA A 8 -10.04 23.69 -12.86
N THR A 9 -11.08 23.29 -12.12
CA THR A 9 -11.06 22.92 -10.72
C THR A 9 -9.99 21.86 -10.50
N THR A 10 -8.76 22.29 -10.26
CA THR A 10 -7.75 21.43 -9.63
C THR A 10 -8.16 21.37 -8.17
N THR A 11 -9.02 20.41 -7.85
CA THR A 11 -9.11 19.89 -6.49
C THR A 11 -7.69 19.53 -6.10
N VAL A 12 -7.04 20.39 -5.31
CA VAL A 12 -5.89 19.99 -4.52
C VAL A 12 -6.46 18.92 -3.61
N ARG A 13 -6.39 17.65 -4.02
CA ARG A 13 -6.58 16.53 -3.10
C ARG A 13 -5.57 16.81 -2.02
N ASN A 14 -6.02 17.16 -0.82
CA ASN A 14 -5.18 17.40 0.34
C ASN A 14 -4.20 16.23 0.45
N SER A 15 -2.97 16.41 -0.02
CA SER A 15 -1.97 15.36 -0.05
C SER A 15 -1.47 15.21 1.38
N ARG A 16 -2.06 14.26 2.10
CA ARG A 16 -1.62 13.91 3.45
C ARG A 16 -0.14 13.49 3.40
N PRO A 17 0.68 13.87 4.39
CA PRO A 17 2.07 13.42 4.46
C PRO A 17 2.16 11.89 4.50
N LEU A 18 3.22 11.31 3.92
CA LEU A 18 3.43 9.86 3.88
C LEU A 18 3.32 9.17 5.24
N PRO A 19 3.91 9.68 6.35
CA PRO A 19 3.75 9.05 7.66
C PRO A 19 2.30 8.97 8.11
N VAL A 20 1.50 10.00 7.82
CA VAL A 20 0.07 10.04 8.17
C VAL A 20 -0.71 9.01 7.36
N LEU A 21 -0.43 8.88 6.06
CA LEU A 21 -1.07 7.88 5.22
C LEU A 21 -0.74 6.46 5.68
N LEU A 22 0.51 6.20 6.04
CA LEU A 22 0.95 4.92 6.59
C LEU A 22 0.26 4.61 7.92
N ASP A 23 0.17 5.57 8.83
CA ASP A 23 -0.54 5.36 10.10
C ASP A 23 -2.03 5.09 9.90
N MET A 24 -2.68 5.86 9.01
CA MET A 24 -4.10 5.66 8.69
C MET A 24 -4.36 4.27 8.09
N ALA A 25 -3.59 3.88 7.08
CA ALA A 25 -3.71 2.57 6.43
C ALA A 25 -3.50 1.41 7.42
N MET A 26 -2.76 1.65 8.51
CA MET A 26 -2.45 0.67 9.55
C MET A 26 -3.36 0.75 10.80
N SER A 27 -4.28 1.70 10.86
CA SER A 27 -5.19 1.91 12.00
C SER A 27 -6.55 1.26 11.76
N GLY A 28 -7.01 0.38 12.68
CA GLY A 28 -8.35 -0.22 12.61
C GLY A 28 -8.58 -1.17 11.43
N PRO A 29 -9.84 -1.51 11.05
CA PRO A 29 -10.06 -2.15 9.75
C PRO A 29 -9.50 -1.22 8.67
N LYS A 30 -8.58 -1.73 7.82
CA LYS A 30 -7.75 -0.95 6.89
C LYS A 30 -8.51 0.25 6.33
N ASP A 31 -7.97 1.45 6.52
CA ASP A 31 -8.43 2.63 5.78
C ASP A 31 -8.04 2.44 4.31
N ILE A 32 -9.01 1.96 3.53
CA ILE A 32 -8.83 1.59 2.12
C ILE A 32 -8.36 2.80 1.33
N GLU A 33 -8.90 4.00 1.60
CA GLU A 33 -8.54 5.23 0.89
C GLU A 33 -7.05 5.57 1.11
N ALA A 34 -6.56 5.42 2.34
CA ALA A 34 -5.15 5.64 2.65
C ALA A 34 -4.24 4.62 1.94
N ALA A 35 -4.63 3.35 1.91
CA ALA A 35 -3.88 2.29 1.25
C ALA A 35 -3.86 2.46 -0.29
N GLU A 36 -5.00 2.80 -0.90
CA GLU A 36 -5.10 3.11 -2.33
C GLU A 36 -4.25 4.34 -2.70
N THR A 37 -4.22 5.35 -1.83
CA THR A 37 -3.39 6.54 -2.02
C THR A 37 -1.89 6.17 -2.00
N LEU A 38 -1.47 5.30 -1.08
CA LEU A 38 -0.09 4.79 -1.05
C LEU A 38 0.24 4.00 -2.32
N GLY A 39 -0.66 3.14 -2.79
CA GLY A 39 -0.51 2.42 -4.06
C GLY A 39 -0.33 3.36 -5.25
N SER A 40 -1.15 4.40 -5.33
CA SER A 40 -1.05 5.42 -6.38
C SER A 40 0.26 6.21 -6.33
N ILE A 41 0.79 6.46 -5.13
CA ILE A 41 2.09 7.14 -4.96
C ILE A 41 3.23 6.25 -5.45
N VAL A 42 3.24 4.96 -5.08
CA VAL A 42 4.27 4.00 -5.52
C VAL A 42 4.22 3.84 -7.04
N ASP A 43 3.03 3.68 -7.61
CA ASP A 43 2.84 3.54 -9.06
C ASP A 43 3.33 4.78 -9.83
N ALA A 44 2.98 5.98 -9.35
CA ALA A 44 3.40 7.23 -9.98
C ALA A 44 4.90 7.53 -9.83
N ALA A 45 5.51 7.16 -8.69
CA ALA A 45 6.93 7.39 -8.44
C ALA A 45 7.82 6.36 -9.14
N GLY A 46 7.32 5.13 -9.31
CA GLY A 46 8.05 4.01 -9.86
C GLY A 46 8.85 3.24 -8.80
N PRO A 47 9.37 2.05 -9.16
CA PRO A 47 9.95 1.10 -8.21
C PRO A 47 11.26 1.56 -7.56
N ASN A 48 12.04 2.42 -8.22
CA ASN A 48 13.37 2.86 -7.75
C ASN A 48 13.34 4.26 -7.10
N ALA A 49 12.16 4.80 -6.82
CA ALA A 49 12.04 6.09 -6.16
C ALA A 49 12.25 5.95 -4.65
N ASP A 50 12.96 6.91 -4.04
CA ASP A 50 13.17 6.98 -2.59
C ASP A 50 11.86 6.88 -1.80
N THR A 51 10.76 7.40 -2.36
CA THR A 51 9.43 7.32 -1.74
C THR A 51 8.89 5.89 -1.71
N SER A 52 9.05 5.13 -2.81
CA SER A 52 8.64 3.73 -2.88
C SER A 52 9.45 2.88 -1.91
N GLU A 53 10.76 3.12 -1.84
CA GLU A 53 11.65 2.45 -0.89
C GLU A 53 11.29 2.77 0.57
N GLN A 54 11.00 4.05 0.88
CA GLN A 54 10.56 4.46 2.22
C GLN A 54 9.27 3.78 2.65
N ILE A 55 8.27 3.71 1.75
CA ILE A 55 7.00 3.03 2.02
C ILE A 55 7.23 1.54 2.31
N LEU A 56 7.98 0.86 1.44
CA LEU A 56 8.25 -0.58 1.60
C LEU A 56 9.07 -0.88 2.85
N THR A 57 10.08 -0.07 3.16
CA THR A 57 10.90 -0.19 4.38
C THR A 57 10.03 -0.11 5.63
N GLU A 58 9.10 0.85 5.66
CA GLU A 58 8.24 1.04 6.82
C GLU A 58 7.18 -0.06 6.95
N LEU A 59 6.68 -0.60 5.83
CA LEU A 59 5.83 -1.80 5.84
C LEU A 59 6.60 -3.03 6.32
N ARG A 60 7.88 -3.18 5.94
CA ARG A 60 8.79 -4.22 6.43
C ARG A 60 8.93 -4.18 7.94
N ARG A 61 9.23 -3.00 8.48
CA ARG A 61 9.33 -2.77 9.92
C ARG A 61 8.06 -3.16 10.67
N ARG A 62 6.89 -2.96 10.07
CA ARG A 62 5.59 -3.35 10.64
C ARG A 62 5.31 -4.85 10.50
N ALA A 63 5.83 -5.50 9.46
CA ALA A 63 5.74 -6.94 9.28
C ALA A 63 6.57 -7.71 10.33
N ASP A 64 7.61 -7.10 10.89
CA ASP A 64 8.40 -7.68 12.00
C ASP A 64 7.67 -7.64 13.37
N SER A 65 6.43 -7.13 13.41
CA SER A 65 5.64 -7.09 14.63
C SER A 65 5.25 -8.48 15.12
N GLY A 66 5.37 -8.73 16.43
CA GLY A 66 4.83 -9.94 17.06
C GLY A 66 3.29 -10.01 17.06
N ASP A 67 2.60 -8.93 16.70
CA ASP A 67 1.14 -8.91 16.54
C ASP A 67 0.75 -9.30 15.11
N THR A 68 0.11 -10.46 14.98
CA THR A 68 -0.44 -10.96 13.71
C THR A 68 -1.44 -10.00 13.07
N THR A 69 -2.20 -9.22 13.85
CA THR A 69 -3.15 -8.25 13.30
C THR A 69 -2.43 -7.15 12.52
N THR A 70 -1.33 -6.64 13.06
CA THR A 70 -0.46 -5.67 12.38
C THR A 70 0.09 -6.24 11.08
N ARG A 71 0.56 -7.49 11.09
CA ARG A 71 1.08 -8.16 9.89
C ARG A 71 0.01 -8.39 8.81
N PHE A 72 -1.23 -8.72 9.21
CA PHE A 72 -2.37 -8.75 8.30
C PHE A 72 -2.64 -7.39 7.65
N ARG A 73 -2.55 -6.30 8.41
CA ARG A 73 -2.72 -4.96 7.84
C ARG A 73 -1.64 -4.64 6.82
N VAL A 74 -0.38 -5.04 7.07
CA VAL A 74 0.69 -4.91 6.07
C VAL A 74 0.30 -5.63 4.79
N LEU A 75 -0.13 -6.89 4.86
CA LEU A 75 -0.62 -7.62 3.68
C LEU A 75 -1.73 -6.84 2.97
N GLN A 76 -2.73 -6.35 3.69
CA GLN A 76 -3.83 -5.63 3.07
C GLN A 76 -3.40 -4.31 2.40
N VAL A 77 -2.39 -3.61 2.91
CA VAL A 77 -1.82 -2.43 2.24
C VAL A 77 -1.06 -2.85 0.98
N LEU A 78 -0.25 -3.91 1.05
CA LEU A 78 0.46 -4.45 -0.12
C LEU A 78 -0.51 -4.84 -1.24
N LEU A 79 -1.70 -5.35 -0.91
CA LEU A 79 -2.72 -5.67 -1.91
C LEU A 79 -3.17 -4.47 -2.75
N GLU A 80 -3.09 -3.24 -2.22
CA GLU A 80 -3.40 -2.01 -2.95
C GLU A 80 -2.19 -1.43 -3.72
N ILE A 81 -0.99 -1.94 -3.47
CA ILE A 81 0.22 -1.54 -4.18
C ILE A 81 0.43 -2.53 -5.34
N PRO A 82 0.29 -2.12 -6.61
CA PRO A 82 0.55 -2.98 -7.75
C PRO A 82 2.04 -3.15 -8.01
N GLY A 83 2.40 -4.25 -8.70
CA GLY A 83 3.73 -4.48 -9.24
C GLY A 83 4.63 -5.41 -8.43
N ASP A 84 5.75 -5.78 -9.05
CA ASP A 84 6.65 -6.86 -8.61
C ASP A 84 7.19 -6.64 -7.19
N LEU A 85 7.47 -5.40 -6.78
CA LEU A 85 7.96 -5.11 -5.43
C LEU A 85 6.95 -5.49 -4.33
N SER A 86 5.66 -5.28 -4.60
CA SER A 86 4.60 -5.70 -3.69
C SER A 86 4.43 -7.22 -3.73
N ASP A 87 4.52 -7.84 -4.91
CA ASP A 87 4.42 -9.29 -5.08
C ASP A 87 5.54 -10.04 -4.35
N ASP A 88 6.77 -9.57 -4.45
CA ASP A 88 7.92 -10.15 -3.74
C ASP A 88 7.70 -10.10 -2.22
N PHE A 89 7.20 -8.98 -1.70
CA PHE A 89 6.92 -8.87 -0.28
C PHE A 89 5.71 -9.72 0.17
N ILE A 90 4.66 -9.83 -0.66
CA ILE A 90 3.56 -10.78 -0.39
C ILE A 90 4.07 -12.22 -0.41
N ALA A 91 5.04 -12.55 -1.28
CA ALA A 91 5.66 -13.87 -1.34
C ALA A 91 6.44 -14.20 -0.06
N GLU A 92 7.08 -13.22 0.57
CA GLU A 92 7.69 -13.41 1.88
C GLU A 92 6.65 -13.67 2.98
N LEU A 93 5.55 -12.89 3.00
CA LEU A 93 4.44 -13.09 3.96
C LEU A 93 3.74 -14.45 3.76
N SER A 94 3.89 -15.07 2.60
CA SER A 94 3.41 -16.43 2.35
C SER A 94 4.15 -17.51 3.18
N GLY A 95 5.26 -17.15 3.81
CA GLY A 95 6.02 -17.97 4.77
C GLY A 95 5.82 -17.59 6.23
N ASP A 96 4.87 -16.70 6.54
CA ASP A 96 4.65 -16.19 7.90
C ASP A 96 4.27 -17.30 8.90
N ASP A 97 4.72 -17.15 10.15
CA ASP A 97 4.44 -18.09 11.25
C ASP A 97 2.94 -18.27 11.54
N SER A 98 2.11 -17.28 11.19
CA SER A 98 0.65 -17.37 11.23
C SER A 98 0.12 -18.12 10.00
N PRO A 99 -0.49 -19.31 10.18
CA PRO A 99 -1.00 -20.10 9.06
C PRO A 99 -2.08 -19.39 8.26
N GLU A 100 -2.91 -18.58 8.93
CA GLU A 100 -3.99 -17.81 8.29
C GLU A 100 -3.43 -16.69 7.40
N LEU A 101 -2.40 -15.99 7.88
CA LEU A 101 -1.75 -14.92 7.13
C LEU A 101 -1.01 -15.51 5.92
N ALA A 102 -0.22 -16.56 6.15
CA ALA A 102 0.48 -17.27 5.08
C ALA A 102 -0.47 -17.77 3.99
N ALA A 103 -1.60 -18.39 4.37
CA ALA A 103 -2.61 -18.86 3.43
C ALA A 103 -3.24 -17.70 2.62
N THR A 104 -3.54 -16.58 3.30
CA THR A 104 -4.11 -15.40 2.64
C THR A 104 -3.14 -14.78 1.64
N ALA A 105 -1.85 -14.67 2.00
CA ALA A 105 -0.81 -14.16 1.11
C ALA A 105 -0.61 -15.05 -0.13
N ARG A 106 -0.63 -16.38 0.02
CA ARG A 106 -0.57 -17.32 -1.12
C ARG A 106 -1.75 -17.13 -2.06
N ALA A 107 -2.97 -17.09 -1.51
CA ALA A 107 -4.19 -16.90 -2.29
C ALA A 107 -4.18 -15.56 -3.05
N ALA A 108 -3.62 -14.50 -2.45
CA ALA A 108 -3.46 -13.22 -3.11
C ALA A 108 -2.53 -13.29 -4.33
N LEU A 109 -1.36 -13.94 -4.21
CA LEU A 109 -0.43 -14.12 -5.33
C LEU A 109 -1.05 -14.96 -6.45
N GLU A 110 -1.77 -16.03 -6.11
CA GLU A 110 -2.49 -16.83 -7.10
C GLU A 110 -3.58 -16.04 -7.82
N ARG A 111 -4.17 -15.05 -7.16
CA ARG A 111 -5.13 -14.14 -7.79
C ARG A 111 -4.46 -13.14 -8.72
N ARG A 112 -3.28 -12.62 -8.37
CA ARG A 112 -2.52 -11.67 -9.21
C ARG A 112 -1.93 -12.30 -10.48
N ARG A 113 -1.67 -13.61 -10.46
CA ARG A 113 -1.14 -14.36 -11.62
C ARG A 113 -2.18 -14.77 -12.67
N ARG A 114 -3.48 -14.62 -12.36
CA ARG A 114 -4.60 -15.01 -13.23
C ARG A 114 -5.09 -13.82 -14.03
#